data_AF-A0A963K5T9-F1
#
_entry.id   AF-A0A963K5T9-F1
#
_cell.length_a   1.000
_cell.length_b   1.000
_cell.length_c   1.000
_cell.angle_alpha   90.00
_cell.angle_beta   90.00
_cell.angle_gamma   90.00
#
_symmetry.space_group_name_H-M   'P 1'
#
loop_
_entity.id
_entity.type
_entity.pdbx_description
1 polymer ?
#
loop_
_entity_poly.entity_id
_entity_poly.type
_entity_poly.pdbx_seq_one_letter_code
_entity_poly.pdbx_strand_id
1 'polypeptide(L)' 'MSENEYRVWPGLPYPLGATWDGSGTNFTLFSAHAEKVELCLFDDDGKRELARVALPEFTHEI' A
#
# COMPACT_ATOMS: atom_id res chain seq x y z
N MET A 1 -3.53 -15.13 17.16
CA MET A 1 -3.13 -13.81 16.66
C MET A 1 -3.33 -13.89 15.16
N SER A 2 -4.51 -13.53 14.66
CA SER A 2 -4.76 -13.54 13.22
C SER A 2 -4.18 -12.24 12.66
N GLU A 3 -2.98 -12.31 12.06
CA GLU A 3 -2.56 -11.28 11.13
C GLU A 3 -3.67 -11.16 10.08
N ASN A 4 -4.24 -9.97 9.92
CA ASN A 4 -5.13 -9.71 8.80
C ASN A 4 -4.27 -9.87 7.55
N GLU A 5 -4.33 -11.05 6.92
CA GLU A 5 -3.50 -11.39 5.77
C GLU A 5 -4.11 -10.70 4.53
N TYR A 6 -3.84 -9.40 4.38
CA TYR A 6 -4.16 -8.70 3.15
C TYR A 6 -3.34 -9.32 2.03
N ARG A 7 -4.03 -9.81 0.99
CA ARG A 7 -3.35 -10.31 -0.19
C ARG A 7 -2.73 -9.14 -0.94
N VAL A 8 -1.41 -9.05 -0.91
CA VAL A 8 -0.65 -8.02 -1.63
C VAL A 8 -0.32 -8.52 -3.03
N TRP A 9 -0.51 -7.65 -4.01
CA TRP A 9 -0.12 -7.86 -5.39
C TRP A 9 0.88 -6.78 -5.80
N PRO A 10 1.68 -7.00 -6.86
CA PRO A 10 2.67 -6.02 -7.30
C PRO A 10 2.12 -4.63 -7.65
N GLY A 11 0.86 -4.57 -8.08
CA GLY A 11 0.21 -3.33 -8.51
C GLY A 11 0.80 -2.78 -9.81
N LEU A 12 0.60 -1.48 -10.02
CA LEU A 12 1.11 -0.72 -11.16
C LEU A 12 1.87 0.53 -10.69
N PRO A 13 2.91 0.96 -11.42
CA PRO A 13 3.68 2.17 -11.09
C PRO A 13 2.96 3.49 -11.38
N TYR A 14 1.75 3.45 -11.93
CA TYR A 14 0.94 4.62 -12.22
C TYR A 14 -0.56 4.25 -12.29
N PRO A 15 -1.47 5.22 -12.06
CA PRO A 15 -1.19 6.59 -11.62
C PRO A 15 -0.71 6.64 -10.16
N LEU A 16 -0.06 7.74 -9.75
CA LEU A 16 0.31 7.98 -8.36
C LEU A 16 -0.96 8.12 -7.48
N GLY A 17 -0.86 7.67 -6.24
CA GLY A 17 -1.93 7.70 -5.24
C GLY A 17 -2.63 6.35 -5.08
N ALA A 18 -3.88 6.39 -4.60
CA ALA A 18 -4.73 5.22 -4.43
C ALA A 18 -5.79 5.18 -5.53
N THR A 19 -5.86 4.06 -6.27
CA THR A 19 -6.80 3.88 -7.38
C THR A 19 -7.58 2.59 -7.19
N TRP A 20 -8.91 2.70 -7.07
CA TRP A 20 -9.81 1.55 -7.01
C TRP A 20 -10.16 1.07 -8.42
N ASP A 21 -9.99 -0.23 -8.69
CA ASP A 21 -10.24 -0.83 -10.01
C ASP A 21 -11.52 -1.70 -10.08
N GLY A 22 -12.26 -1.81 -8.97
CA GLY A 22 -13.45 -2.67 -8.85
C GLY A 22 -13.19 -4.00 -8.14
N SER A 23 -11.94 -4.44 -8.01
CA SER A 23 -11.53 -5.68 -7.33
C SER A 23 -10.53 -5.44 -6.21
N GLY A 24 -9.73 -4.37 -6.31
CA GLY A 24 -8.68 -3.99 -5.38
C GLY A 24 -8.35 -2.50 -5.48
N THR A 25 -7.59 -2.01 -4.50
CA THR A 25 -7.00 -0.67 -4.58
C THR A 25 -5.51 -0.81 -4.91
N ASN A 26 -5.08 -0.20 -6.01
CA ASN A 26 -3.69 -0.03 -6.35
C ASN A 26 -3.13 1.19 -5.62
N PHE A 27 -2.03 1.04 -4.88
CA PHE A 27 -1.34 2.13 -4.21
C PHE A 27 0.02 2.36 -4.87
N THR A 28 0.26 3.59 -5.29
CA THR A 28 1.51 3.98 -5.94
C THR A 28 2.02 5.26 -5.31
N LEU A 29 3.28 5.28 -4.92
CA LEU A 29 3.94 6.48 -4.44
C LEU A 29 5.38 6.53 -4.91
N PHE A 30 5.91 7.74 -4.97
CA PHE A 30 7.31 7.98 -5.27
C PHE A 30 8.05 8.34 -3.98
N SER A 31 9.22 7.74 -3.80
CA SER A 31 10.20 8.20 -2.81
C SER A 31 11.61 7.98 -3.34
N ALA A 32 12.41 9.04 -3.38
CA ALA A 32 13.81 8.97 -3.82
C ALA A 32 14.74 8.31 -2.79
N HIS A 33 14.29 8.19 -1.53
CA HIS A 33 15.16 7.86 -0.40
C HIS A 33 14.55 6.88 0.61
N ALA A 34 13.35 6.35 0.37
CA ALA A 34 12.74 5.42 1.31
C ALA A 34 13.40 4.05 1.21
N GLU A 35 13.82 3.51 2.35
CA GLU A 35 14.30 2.13 2.47
C GLU A 35 13.14 1.13 2.62
N LYS A 36 11.98 1.63 3.07
CA LYS A 36 10.76 0.84 3.26
C LYS A 36 9.53 1.74 3.16
N VAL A 37 8.46 1.20 2.62
CA VAL A 37 7.13 1.82 2.59
C VAL A 37 6.11 0.86 3.19
N GLU A 38 5.26 1.37 4.07
CA GLU A 38 4.18 0.62 4.70
C GLU A 38 2.86 1.37 4.50
N LEU A 39 1.83 0.64 4.06
CA LEU A 39 0.46 1.10 3.97
C LEU A 39 -0.24 0.83 5.30
N CYS A 40 -0.71 1.89 5.96
CA CYS A 40 -1.52 1.80 7.16
C CYS A 40 -3.00 1.92 6.81
N LEU A 41 -3.80 0.92 7.21
CA LEU A 41 -5.24 0.90 7.04
C LEU A 41 -5.89 1.25 8.38
N PHE A 42 -6.85 2.16 8.36
CA PHE A 42 -7.55 2.63 9.54
C PHE A 42 -9.04 2.28 9.49
N ASP A 43 -9.70 2.35 10.64
CA ASP A 43 -11.16 2.30 10.73
C ASP A 43 -11.80 3.51 10.04
N ASP A 44 -13.13 3.45 9.87
CA ASP A 44 -13.90 4.49 9.17
C ASP A 44 -13.78 5.87 9.85
N ASP A 45 -13.55 5.89 11.17
CA ASP A 45 -13.30 7.10 11.94
C ASP A 45 -11.85 7.61 11.84
N GLY A 46 -10.94 6.82 11.26
CA GLY A 46 -9.50 7.13 11.11
C GLY A 46 -8.71 7.11 12.42
N LYS A 47 -9.28 6.57 13.51
CA LYS A 47 -8.71 6.65 14.86
C LYS A 47 -7.90 5.43 15.24
N ARG A 48 -8.22 4.27 14.68
CA ARG A 48 -7.54 3.02 14.98
C ARG A 48 -6.91 2.45 13.72
N GLU A 49 -5.60 2.20 13.78
CA GLU A 49 -4.92 1.39 12.77
C GLU A 49 -5.44 -0.05 12.87
N LEU A 50 -6.09 -0.50 11.80
CA LEU A 50 -6.58 -1.86 11.66
C LEU A 50 -5.48 -2.80 11.19
N ALA A 51 -4.58 -2.30 10.34
CA ALA A 51 -3.48 -3.07 9.81
C ALA A 51 -2.37 -2.22 9.21
N ARG A 52 -1.22 -2.87 9.06
CA ARG A 52 -0.06 -2.34 8.38
C ARG A 52 0.45 -3.36 7.37
N VAL A 53 0.65 -2.93 6.14
CA VAL A 53 1.02 -3.79 5.03
C VAL A 53 2.27 -3.22 4.37
N ALA A 54 3.37 -3.97 4.36
CA ALA A 54 4.55 -3.56 3.61
C ALA A 54 4.25 -3.58 2.11
N LEU A 55 4.70 -2.56 1.37
CA LEU A 55 4.69 -2.57 -0.09
C LEU A 55 6.03 -3.13 -0.57
N PRO A 56 6.09 -4.40 -1.03
CA PRO A 56 7.37 -5.04 -1.33
C PRO A 56 7.93 -4.63 -2.68
N GLU A 57 7.08 -4.23 -3.62
CA GLU A 57 7.49 -3.88 -4.97
C GLU A 57 7.89 -2.40 -5.07
N PHE A 58 9.00 -2.16 -5.76
CA PHE A 58 9.49 -0.85 -6.13
C PHE A 58 9.93 -0.92 -7.59
N THR A 59 9.64 0.12 -8.35
CA THR A 59 9.95 0.19 -9.78
C THR A 59 10.51 1.57 -10.08
N HIS A 60 11.60 1.64 -10.87
CA HIS A 60 12.51 2.78 -11.04
C HIS A 60 13.56 2.92 -9.94
N GLU A 61 14.62 2.10 -10.06
CA GLU A 61 15.93 2.43 -9.55
C GLU A 61 16.60 3.34 -10.60
N ILE A 62 16.89 4.61 -10.25
CA ILE A 62 17.78 5.48 -11.04
C ILE A 62 18.98 5.81 -10.18
#